data_AF-A0ABD3PWJ2-F1
#
_entry.id   AF-A0ABD3PWJ2-F1
#
_cell.length_a   1.000
_cell.length_b   1.000
_cell.length_c   1.000
_cell.angle_alpha   90.00
_cell.angle_beta   90.00
_cell.angle_gamma   90.00
#
_symmetry.space_group_name_H-M   'P 1'
#
loop_
_entity.id
_entity.type
_entity.pdbx_description
1 polymer ?
#
loop_
_entity_poly.entity_id
_entity_poly.type
_entity_poly.pdbx_seq_one_letter_code
_entity_poly.pdbx_strand_id
1 'polypeptide(L)' 'MNRRNMGDGPYTDAMHVKKNKFVEEWNGRREITEQAFEVGPKNIITLLVTCVGIPYGVYYMTRTELIARGDPRYKRSGLA' A
#
# COMPACT_ATOMS: atom_id res chain seq x y z
N MET A 1 -25.98 17.48 7.02
CA MET A 1 -24.91 16.74 6.27
C MET A 1 -25.10 17.01 4.79
N ASN A 2 -24.16 17.73 4.17
CA ASN A 2 -24.26 18.17 2.77
C ASN A 2 -23.72 17.05 1.85
N ARG A 3 -24.57 16.45 0.99
CA ARG A 3 -24.13 15.49 -0.05
C ARG A 3 -23.41 16.29 -1.15
N ARG A 4 -22.13 16.01 -1.40
CA ARG A 4 -21.40 16.61 -2.53
C ARG A 4 -21.96 16.05 -3.84
N ASN A 5 -22.52 16.92 -4.68
CA ASN A 5 -22.88 16.58 -6.05
C ASN A 5 -21.60 16.50 -6.90
N MET A 6 -21.05 15.29 -7.03
CA MET A 6 -19.95 15.00 -7.96
C MET A 6 -20.50 15.00 -9.39
N GLY A 7 -20.61 16.19 -10.00
CA GLY A 7 -21.07 16.32 -11.39
C GLY A 7 -21.37 17.70 -11.95
N ASP A 8 -21.34 18.79 -11.17
CA ASP A 8 -21.77 20.12 -11.61
C ASP A 8 -20.61 21.03 -12.07
N GLY A 9 -19.72 20.49 -12.91
CA GLY A 9 -18.72 21.29 -13.62
C GLY A 9 -19.28 21.87 -14.94
N PRO A 10 -18.72 22.97 -15.49
CA PRO A 10 -19.27 23.74 -16.61
C PRO A 10 -19.24 23.03 -17.98
N TYR A 11 -18.95 21.73 -18.04
CA TYR A 11 -18.90 20.93 -19.26
C TYR A 11 -20.10 19.97 -19.30
N THR A 12 -21.21 20.43 -19.87
CA THR A 12 -22.47 19.69 -19.96
C THR A 12 -22.56 18.69 -21.12
N ASP A 13 -21.43 18.27 -21.72
CA ASP A 13 -21.48 17.34 -22.87
C ASP A 13 -20.26 16.40 -23.04
N ALA A 14 -19.51 16.11 -21.96
CA ALA A 14 -18.28 15.31 -22.04
C ALA A 14 -18.24 14.08 -21.11
N MET A 15 -19.39 13.49 -20.78
CA MET A 15 -19.44 12.15 -20.18
C MET A 15 -20.46 11.28 -20.93
N HIS A 16 -20.11 10.88 -22.16
CA HIS A 16 -20.81 9.81 -22.91
C HIS A 16 -20.74 8.44 -22.21
N VAL A 17 -20.10 8.35 -21.04
CA VAL A 17 -20.05 7.14 -20.22
C VAL A 17 -21.29 7.12 -19.34
N LYS A 18 -22.21 6.19 -19.63
CA LYS A 18 -23.36 5.91 -18.76
C LYS A 18 -22.85 5.49 -17.39
N LYS A 19 -23.13 6.30 -16.35
CA LYS A 19 -22.80 5.97 -14.96
C LYS A 19 -23.46 4.64 -14.60
N ASN A 20 -22.65 3.62 -14.31
CA ASN A 20 -23.14 2.33 -13.82
C ASN A 20 -23.14 2.36 -12.30
N LYS A 21 -24.33 2.24 -11.70
CA LYS A 21 -24.51 2.28 -10.25
C LYS A 21 -23.59 1.31 -9.49
N PHE A 22 -23.36 0.11 -10.02
CA PHE A 22 -22.50 -0.88 -9.36
C PHE A 22 -21.02 -0.52 -9.42
N VAL A 23 -20.59 0.12 -10.50
CA VAL A 23 -19.19 0.56 -10.68
C VAL A 23 -18.90 1.76 -9.79
N GLU A 24 -19.82 2.71 -9.71
CA GLU A 24 -19.72 3.88 -8.82
C GLU A 24 -19.71 3.47 -7.34
N GLU A 25 -20.57 2.51 -6.94
CA GLU A 25 -20.58 2.01 -5.57
C GLU A 25 -19.31 1.20 -5.23
N TRP A 26 -18.82 0.39 -6.17
CA TRP A 26 -17.56 -0.33 -6.01
C TRP A 26 -16.37 0.64 -5.87
N ASN A 27 -16.33 1.69 -6.70
CA ASN A 27 -15.27 2.70 -6.64
C ASN A 27 -15.36 3.50 -5.33
N GLY A 28 -16.56 3.93 -4.92
CA GLY A 28 -16.76 4.65 -3.65
C GLY A 28 -16.34 3.83 -2.43
N ARG A 29 -16.57 2.50 -2.42
CA ARG A 29 -16.07 1.62 -1.35
C ARG A 29 -14.54 1.52 -1.34
N ARG A 30 -13.89 1.56 -2.50
CA ARG A 30 -12.41 1.55 -2.61
C ARG A 30 -11.76 2.88 -2.23
N GLU A 31 -12.46 3.99 -2.39
CA GLU A 31 -11.96 5.29 -1.93
C GLU A 31 -11.98 5.40 -0.39
N ILE A 32 -12.87 4.66 0.28
CA ILE A 32 -13.03 4.70 1.75
C ILE A 32 -12.28 3.54 2.43
N THR A 33 -11.65 2.62 1.68
CA THR A 33 -11.06 1.41 2.25
C THR A 33 -10.03 1.68 3.35
N GLU A 34 -9.32 2.80 3.30
CA GLU A 34 -8.35 3.19 4.33
C GLU A 34 -9.02 3.57 5.66
N GLN A 35 -10.21 4.18 5.62
CA GLN A 35 -10.97 4.53 6.81
C GLN A 35 -11.70 3.32 7.41
N ALA A 36 -12.07 2.36 6.57
CA ALA A 36 -12.74 1.12 6.99
C ALA A 36 -11.74 -0.01 7.32
N PHE A 37 -10.43 0.26 7.27
CA PHE A 37 -9.42 -0.74 7.53
C PHE A 37 -9.26 -0.97 9.03
N GLU A 38 -9.64 -2.16 9.50
CA GLU A 38 -9.44 -2.60 10.87
C GLU A 38 -8.44 -3.76 10.91
N VAL A 39 -7.53 -3.72 11.88
CA VAL A 39 -6.59 -4.83 12.13
C VAL A 39 -7.31 -5.90 12.92
N GLY A 40 -7.31 -7.13 12.40
CA GLY A 40 -7.95 -8.27 13.04
C GLY A 40 -7.22 -9.58 12.76
N PRO A 41 -7.72 -10.70 13.32
CA PRO A 41 -7.05 -12.00 13.23
C PRO A 41 -6.83 -12.50 11.80
N LYS A 42 -7.66 -12.05 10.85
CA LYS A 42 -7.61 -12.47 9.44
C LYS A 42 -6.53 -11.76 8.62
N ASN A 43 -6.15 -10.52 8.96
CA ASN A 43 -5.19 -9.73 8.19
C ASN A 43 -3.86 -9.49 8.93
N ILE A 44 -3.80 -9.75 10.24
CA ILE A 44 -2.59 -9.50 11.04
C ILE A 44 -1.38 -10.32 10.58
N ILE A 45 -1.57 -11.59 10.23
CA ILE A 45 -0.46 -12.42 9.72
C ILE A 45 0.05 -11.85 8.40
N THR A 46 -0.86 -11.50 7.49
CA THR A 46 -0.49 -10.88 6.22
C THR A 46 0.29 -9.60 6.43
N LEU A 47 -0.19 -8.70 7.31
CA LEU A 47 0.51 -7.45 7.65
C LEU A 47 1.91 -7.71 8.23
N LEU A 48 2.04 -8.65 9.16
CA LEU A 48 3.34 -8.99 9.75
C LEU A 48 4.31 -9.52 8.70
N VAL A 49 3.85 -10.41 7.80
CA VAL A 49 4.70 -10.94 6.74
C VAL A 49 5.08 -9.84 5.75
N THR A 50 4.13 -9.03 5.28
CA THR A 50 4.40 -8.05 4.21
C THR A 50 5.14 -6.82 4.72
N CYS A 51 4.84 -6.34 5.92
CA CYS A 51 5.42 -5.10 6.45
C CYS A 51 6.69 -5.34 7.27
N VAL A 52 6.87 -6.54 7.86
CA VAL A 52 8.04 -6.83 8.72
C VAL A 52 8.86 -7.97 8.15
N GLY A 53 8.25 -9.12 7.90
CA GLY A 53 8.95 -10.34 7.49
C GLY A 53 9.75 -10.18 6.20
N ILE A 54 9.08 -9.73 5.13
CA ILE A 54 9.72 -9.53 3.82
C ILE A 54 10.80 -8.45 3.87
N PRO A 55 10.54 -7.22 4.37
CA PRO A 55 11.59 -6.19 4.44
C PRO A 55 12.78 -6.62 5.30
N TYR A 56 12.54 -7.27 6.43
CA TYR A 56 13.60 -7.78 7.29
C TYR A 56 14.41 -8.89 6.60
N GLY A 57 13.75 -9.82 5.90
CA GLY A 57 14.40 -10.88 5.15
C GLY A 57 15.32 -10.33 4.06
N VAL A 58 14.85 -9.33 3.30
CA VAL A 58 15.65 -8.65 2.28
C VAL A 58 16.86 -7.95 2.91
N TYR A 59 16.65 -7.21 4.01
CA TYR A 59 17.76 -6.59 4.74
C TYR A 59 18.78 -7.63 5.24
N TYR A 60 18.31 -8.73 5.81
CA TYR A 60 19.17 -9.77 6.34
C TYR A 60 20.02 -10.41 5.24
N MET A 61 19.40 -10.80 4.11
CA MET A 61 20.11 -11.40 2.98
C MET A 61 21.12 -10.45 2.34
N THR A 62 20.75 -9.19 2.16
CA THR A 62 21.66 -8.19 1.58
C THR A 62 22.81 -7.88 2.53
N ARG A 63 22.54 -7.77 3.85
CA ARG A 63 23.58 -7.60 4.87
C ARG A 63 24.56 -8.77 4.91
N THR A 64 24.08 -10.01 4.90
CA THR A 64 24.95 -11.19 4.93
C THR A 64 25.84 -11.26 3.70
N GLU A 65 25.30 -10.95 2.52
CA GLU A 65 26.08 -10.88 1.29
C GLU A 65 27.16 -9.79 1.34
N LEU A 66 26.82 -8.59 1.81
CA LEU A 66 27.77 -7.48 1.93
C LEU A 66 28.89 -7.76 2.94
N ILE A 67 28.59 -8.45 4.03
CA ILE A 67 29.59 -8.92 4.99
C ILE A 67 30.49 -9.97 4.34
N ALA A 68 29.92 -10.97 3.68
CA ALA A 68 30.68 -12.05 3.02
C ALA A 68 31.62 -11.53 1.92
N ARG A 69 31.20 -10.49 1.17
CA ARG A 69 32.02 -9.82 0.16
C ARG A 69 33.06 -8.85 0.74
N GLY A 70 33.06 -8.65 2.07
CA GLY A 70 34.06 -7.85 2.77
C GLY A 70 33.95 -6.35 2.53
N ASP A 71 32.71 -5.84 2.43
CA ASP A 71 32.45 -4.41 2.24
C ASP A 71 33.17 -3.57 3.32
N PRO A 72 33.87 -2.48 2.94
CA PRO A 72 34.63 -1.63 3.85
C PRO A 72 33.82 -1.12 5.05
N ARG A 73 32.49 -0.97 4.92
CA ARG A 73 31.61 -0.50 5.99
C ARG A 73 31.51 -1.53 7.12
N TYR A 74 31.45 -2.82 6.79
CA TYR A 74 31.34 -3.90 7.78
C TYR A 74 32.70 -4.31 8.37
N LYS A 75 33.79 -4.13 7.61
CA LYS A 75 35.17 -4.30 8.13
C LYS A 75 35.51 -3.28 9.23
N ARG A 76 35.06 -2.03 9.10
CA ARG A 76 35.31 -0.99 10.11
C ARG A 76 34.48 -1.14 11.38
N SER A 77 33.29 -1.73 11.27
CA SER A 77 32.40 -1.95 12.41
C SER A 77 32.73 -3.22 13.22
N GLY A 78 33.74 -4.01 12.81
CA GLY A 78 34.08 -5.29 13.46
C GLY A 78 32.98 -6.36 13.36
N LEU A 79 32.07 -6.21 12.39
CA LEU A 79 30.94 -7.12 12.15
C LEU A 79 31.24 -8.14 11.04
N ALA A 80 32.41 -8.05 10.41
CA ALA A 80 32.91 -8.93 9.37
C ALA A 80 34.07 -9.76 9.89
#